data_AF-A0A7Z7B857-F1
#
_entry.id   AF-A0A7Z7B857-F1
#
_cell.length_a   1.000
_cell.length_b   1.000
_cell.length_c   1.000
_cell.angle_alpha   90.00
_cell.angle_beta   90.00
_cell.angle_gamma   90.00
#
_symmetry.space_group_name_H-M   'P 1'
#
loop_
_entity.id
_entity.type
_entity.pdbx_description
1 polymer ?
#
loop_
_entity_poly.entity_id
_entity_poly.type
_entity_poly.pdbx_seq_one_letter_code
_entity_poly.pdbx_strand_id
1 'polypeptide(L)'
;MLRKTRTASQLQDEVRRRIERAPEVVEDGVKIRVPRPQMQEPDASGCNWTMKNFGNAIGFDRTVDEALKAVQKEYNLSEDTKDLSSLFGDPKG
;
A
#
# COMPACT_ATOMS: atom_id res chain seq x y z
N MET A 1 -5.57 -19.95 -2.34
CA MET A 1 -5.17 -19.01 -1.26
C MET A 1 -6.24 -17.94 -1.18
N LEU A 2 -6.89 -17.77 -0.02
CA LEU A 2 -7.94 -16.76 0.17
C LEU A 2 -7.28 -15.38 0.31
N ARG A 3 -7.37 -14.53 -0.72
CA ARG A 3 -6.93 -13.13 -0.65
C ARG A 3 -7.82 -12.38 0.33
N LYS A 4 -7.25 -11.69 1.30
CA LYS A 4 -8.02 -10.86 2.23
C LYS A 4 -8.29 -9.51 1.57
N THR A 5 -9.52 -9.02 1.65
CA THR A 5 -9.85 -7.69 1.11
C THR A 5 -9.62 -6.61 2.16
N ARG A 6 -8.94 -5.52 1.78
CA ARG A 6 -8.56 -4.41 2.67
C ARG A 6 -8.83 -3.07 1.99
N THR A 7 -9.08 -2.03 2.78
CA THR A 7 -9.28 -0.66 2.26
C THR A 7 -7.96 -0.04 1.82
N ALA A 8 -8.03 1.01 0.99
CA ALA A 8 -6.85 1.69 0.47
C ALA A 8 -5.85 2.12 1.56
N SER A 9 -6.36 2.69 2.66
CA SER A 9 -5.52 3.13 3.78
C SER A 9 -4.84 1.97 4.51
N GLN A 10 -5.53 0.82 4.65
CA GLN A 10 -4.95 -0.36 5.28
C GLN A 10 -3.85 -0.97 4.42
N LEU A 11 -4.07 -1.06 3.10
CA LEU A 11 -3.04 -1.51 2.15
C LEU A 11 -1.84 -0.57 2.16
N GLN A 12 -2.07 0.75 2.21
CA GLN A 12 -1.01 1.74 2.29
C GLN A 12 -0.17 1.58 3.57
N ASP A 13 -0.80 1.43 4.74
CA ASP A 13 -0.08 1.21 6.01
C ASP A 13 0.68 -0.12 6.00
N GLU A 14 0.10 -1.17 5.44
CA GLU A 14 0.75 -2.49 5.37
C GLU A 14 1.97 -2.48 4.45
N VAL A 15 1.86 -1.88 3.25
CA VAL A 15 3.00 -1.71 2.35
C VAL A 15 4.08 -0.85 3.01
N ARG A 16 3.68 0.26 3.65
CA ARG A 16 4.60 1.13 4.39
C ARG A 16 5.33 0.36 5.49
N ARG A 17 4.60 -0.36 6.34
CA ARG A 17 5.17 -1.13 7.44
C ARG A 17 6.10 -2.23 6.95
N ARG A 18 5.78 -2.86 5.82
CA ARG A 18 6.59 -3.93 5.24
C ARG A 18 7.90 -3.39 4.66
N ILE A 19 7.84 -2.24 4.00
CA ILE A 19 9.02 -1.51 3.52
C ILE A 19 9.86 -1.02 4.70
N GLU A 20 9.25 -0.36 5.70
CA GLU A 20 9.95 0.12 6.91
C GLU A 20 10.50 -1.00 7.79
N ARG A 21 10.05 -2.25 7.62
CA ARG A 21 10.61 -3.44 8.27
C ARG A 21 11.70 -4.12 7.45
N ALA A 22 11.88 -3.75 6.19
CA ALA A 22 12.90 -4.36 5.36
C ALA A 22 14.28 -3.93 5.89
N PRO A 23 15.21 -4.87 6.08
CA PRO A 23 16.52 -4.58 6.66
C PRO A 23 17.24 -3.45 5.92
N GLU A 24 17.21 -3.47 4.59
CA GLU A 24 17.82 -2.42 3.75
C GLU A 24 17.32 -1.01 4.09
N VAL A 25 16.01 -0.85 4.32
CA VAL A 25 15.39 0.44 4.64
C VAL A 25 15.62 0.83 6.09
N VAL A 26 15.62 -0.16 7.00
CA VAL A 26 15.91 0.04 8.43
C VAL A 26 17.35 0.47 8.64
N GLU A 27 18.29 -0.18 7.93
CA GLU A 27 19.73 0.10 8.01
C GLU A 27 20.06 1.50 7.47
N ASP A 28 19.42 1.91 6.37
CA ASP A 28 19.60 3.26 5.80
C ASP A 28 18.77 4.34 6.54
N GLY A 29 17.79 3.93 7.35
CA GLY A 29 16.89 4.84 8.07
C GLY A 29 15.95 5.64 7.16
N VAL A 30 15.75 5.17 5.92
CA VAL A 30 15.00 5.90 4.89
C VAL A 30 13.50 5.78 5.09
N LYS A 31 12.82 6.92 5.02
CA LYS A 31 11.36 6.98 5.00
C LYS A 31 10.87 6.98 3.55
N ILE A 32 10.48 5.80 3.07
CA ILE A 32 9.85 5.66 1.76
C ILE A 32 8.40 6.14 1.84
N ARG A 33 8.06 7.11 0.99
CA ARG A 33 6.69 7.63 0.89
C ARG A 33 5.86 6.67 0.05
N VAL A 34 5.01 5.90 0.72
CA VAL A 34 4.07 4.98 0.06
C VAL A 34 2.85 5.75 -0.45
N PRO A 35 2.56 5.72 -1.76
CA PRO A 35 1.41 6.38 -2.34
C PRO A 35 0.12 5.61 -2.03
N ARG A 36 -1.03 6.27 -2.24
CA ARG A 36 -2.33 5.62 -2.08
C ARG A 36 -2.51 4.55 -3.17
N PRO A 37 -2.99 3.34 -2.84
CA PRO A 37 -3.28 2.33 -3.87
C PRO A 37 -4.44 2.79 -4.74
N GLN A 38 -4.28 2.64 -6.04
CA GLN A 38 -5.30 2.91 -7.05
C GLN A 38 -5.88 1.59 -7.53
N MET A 39 -7.20 1.56 -7.67
CA MET A 39 -7.89 0.42 -8.22
C MET A 39 -7.54 0.25 -9.70
N GLN A 40 -7.30 -0.99 -10.12
CA GLN A 40 -7.03 -1.35 -11.51
C GLN A 40 -7.70 -2.66 -11.87
N GLU A 41 -7.67 -3.01 -13.15
CA GLU A 41 -8.10 -4.33 -13.60
C GLU A 41 -7.28 -5.43 -12.91
N PRO A 42 -7.93 -6.55 -12.55
CA PRO A 42 -7.26 -7.66 -11.91
C PRO A 42 -6.12 -8.18 -12.79
N ASP A 43 -4.89 -8.08 -12.28
CA ASP A 43 -3.71 -8.55 -12.98
C ASP A 43 -3.72 -10.09 -13.13
N ALA A 44 -2.75 -10.68 -13.84
CA ALA A 44 -2.58 -12.14 -13.94
C ALA A 44 -2.47 -12.83 -12.57
N SER A 45 -2.03 -12.09 -11.55
CA SER A 45 -2.01 -12.55 -10.16
C SER A 45 -3.41 -12.56 -9.49
N GLY A 46 -4.39 -11.84 -10.03
CA GLY A 46 -5.73 -11.60 -9.45
C GLY A 46 -5.81 -10.36 -8.54
N CYS A 47 -4.84 -9.45 -8.65
CA CYS A 47 -4.76 -8.22 -7.85
C CYS A 47 -5.44 -7.06 -8.57
N ASN A 48 -6.43 -6.44 -7.92
CA ASN A 48 -7.26 -5.35 -8.48
C ASN A 48 -6.77 -3.95 -8.10
N TRP A 49 -5.50 -3.80 -7.71
CA TRP A 49 -4.95 -2.50 -7.33
C TRP A 49 -3.44 -2.41 -7.57
N THR A 50 -2.96 -1.18 -7.74
CA THR A 50 -1.54 -0.88 -7.93
C THR A 50 -1.14 0.42 -7.23
N MET A 51 0.15 0.57 -6.97
CA MET A 51 0.76 1.77 -6.41
C MET A 51 1.86 2.22 -7.36
N LYS A 52 1.82 3.50 -7.76
CA LYS A 52 2.83 4.12 -8.62
C LYS A 52 3.42 5.33 -7.91
N ASN A 53 4.68 5.63 -8.23
CA ASN A 53 5.40 6.82 -7.75
C ASN A 53 5.72 6.79 -6.25
N PHE A 54 6.45 5.76 -5.80
CA PHE A 54 7.01 5.72 -4.44
C PHE A 54 8.03 6.85 -4.26
N GLY A 55 7.81 7.69 -3.25
CA GLY A 55 8.75 8.77 -2.95
C GLY A 55 9.94 8.23 -2.16
N ASN A 56 11.15 8.67 -2.50
CA ASN A 56 12.37 8.25 -1.81
C ASN A 56 12.68 6.74 -1.88
N ALA A 57 12.16 6.04 -2.91
CA ALA A 57 12.44 4.64 -3.18
C ALA A 57 13.66 4.43 -4.10
N ILE A 58 14.37 5.50 -4.47
CA ILE A 58 15.54 5.44 -5.35
C ILE A 58 16.64 4.65 -4.62
N GLY A 59 17.04 3.51 -5.18
CA GLY A 59 17.98 2.56 -4.56
C GLY A 59 17.33 1.38 -3.82
N PHE A 60 16.03 1.48 -3.51
CA PHE A 60 15.24 0.44 -2.81
C PHE A 60 14.14 -0.16 -3.69
N ASP A 61 14.22 0.04 -5.01
CA ASP A 61 13.20 -0.40 -5.97
C ASP A 61 12.88 -1.90 -5.82
N ARG A 62 13.91 -2.72 -5.65
CA ARG A 62 13.76 -4.17 -5.43
C ARG A 62 13.04 -4.50 -4.13
N THR A 63 13.42 -3.84 -3.04
CA THR A 63 12.80 -4.02 -1.72
C THR A 63 11.34 -3.61 -1.72
N VAL A 64 11.04 -2.48 -2.36
CA VAL A 64 9.69 -1.95 -2.54
C VAL A 64 8.86 -2.86 -3.42
N ASP A 65 9.39 -3.33 -4.55
CA ASP A 65 8.71 -4.25 -5.47
C ASP A 65 8.40 -5.59 -4.79
N GLU A 66 9.33 -6.15 -4.02
CA GLU A 66 9.11 -7.40 -3.30
C GLU A 66 8.04 -7.26 -2.21
N ALA A 67 8.12 -6.18 -1.43
CA ALA A 67 7.10 -5.86 -0.42
C ALA A 67 5.72 -5.64 -1.07
N LEU A 68 5.67 -4.92 -2.19
CA LEU A 68 4.45 -4.66 -2.94
C LEU A 68 3.85 -5.96 -3.49
N LYS A 69 4.63 -6.80 -4.15
CA LYS A 69 4.18 -8.10 -4.70
C LYS A 69 3.67 -9.04 -3.61
N ALA A 70 4.34 -9.08 -2.45
CA ALA A 70 3.88 -9.86 -1.30
C ALA A 70 2.48 -9.41 -0.85
N VAL A 71 2.26 -8.10 -0.72
CA VAL A 71 0.96 -7.55 -0.31
C VAL A 71 -0.08 -7.74 -1.41
N GLN A 72 0.25 -7.56 -2.68
CA GLN A 72 -0.65 -7.80 -3.82
C GLN A 72 -1.08 -9.26 -3.97
N LYS A 73 -0.25 -10.20 -3.51
CA LYS A 73 -0.58 -11.64 -3.50
C LYS A 73 -1.51 -12.02 -2.35
N GLU A 74 -1.38 -11.33 -1.22
CA GLU A 74 -2.10 -11.64 0.02
C GLU A 74 -3.41 -10.84 0.16
N TYR A 75 -3.45 -9.62 -0.42
CA TYR A 75 -4.55 -8.68 -0.26
C TYR A 75 -5.10 -8.11 -1.57
N ASN A 76 -6.42 -7.93 -1.60
CA ASN A 76 -7.14 -7.19 -2.64
C ASN A 76 -7.70 -5.88 -2.08
N LEU A 77 -7.86 -4.89 -2.96
CA LEU A 77 -8.47 -3.62 -2.61
C LEU A 77 -9.98 -3.82 -2.57
N SER A 78 -10.59 -3.60 -1.41
CA SER A 78 -12.03 -3.47 -1.33
C SER A 78 -12.46 -2.18 -2.02
N GLU A 79 -13.47 -2.26 -2.88
CA GLU A 79 -14.22 -1.13 -3.45
C GLU A 79 -14.95 -0.27 -2.41
N ASP A 80 -14.81 -0.56 -1.12
CA ASP A 80 -15.31 0.28 -0.04
C ASP A 80 -14.42 1.55 0.05
N THR A 81 -14.55 2.42 -0.95
CA THR A 81 -14.37 3.86 -0.84
C THR A 81 -15.46 4.40 0.08
N LYS A 82 -15.45 3.98 1.36
CA LYS A 82 -15.90 4.86 2.42
C LYS A 82 -14.68 5.61 2.90
N ASP A 83 -14.47 6.72 2.20
CA ASP A 83 -13.66 7.85 2.59
C ASP A 83 -13.49 7.96 4.10
N LEU A 84 -12.30 7.60 4.58
CA LEU A 84 -11.81 8.01 5.91
C LEU A 84 -11.71 9.55 6.02
N SER A 85 -11.76 10.27 4.89
CA SER A 85 -11.99 11.72 4.82
C SER A 85 -13.34 12.13 5.41
N SER A 86 -14.31 11.21 5.51
CA SER A 86 -15.63 11.46 6.10
C SER A 86 -15.69 11.19 7.61
N LEU A 87 -14.59 10.77 8.26
CA LEU A 87 -14.50 10.68 9.73
C LEU A 87 -13.91 11.94 10.38
N PHE A 88 -13.43 12.91 9.58
CA PHE A 88 -12.82 14.16 10.06
C PHE A 88 -13.52 15.45 9.56
N GLY A 89 -14.74 15.35 9.01
CA GLY A 89 -15.70 16.47 8.94
C GLY A 89 -16.92 16.05 9.75
N ASP A 90 -17.42 16.78 10.76
CA ASP A 90 -17.44 18.22 11.01
C ASP A 90 -17.37 18.46 12.55
N PRO A 91 -16.64 19.46 13.09
CA PRO A 91 -17.06 20.09 14.34
C PRO A 91 -18.25 21.00 14.02
N LYS A 92 -19.47 20.47 14.14
CA LYS A 92 -20.67 21.30 14.08
C LYS A 92 -20.73 22.20 15.32
N GLY A 93 -20.74 23.51 15.07
CA GLY A 93 -21.51 24.52 15.82
C GLY A 93 -20.95 24.95 17.16
#